data_AF-L8PA40-F1
#
_entry.id   AF-L8PA40-F1
#
_cell.length_a   1.000
_cell.length_b   1.000
_cell.length_c   1.000
_cell.angle_alpha   90.00
_cell.angle_beta   90.00
_cell.angle_gamma   90.00
#
_symmetry.space_group_name_H-M   'P 1'
#
loop_
_entity.id
_entity.type
_entity.pdbx_description
1 polymer ?
#
loop_
_entity_poly.entity_id
_entity_poly.type
_entity_poly.pdbx_seq_one_letter_code
_entity_poly.pdbx_strand_id
1 'polypeptide(L)'
;MKVKAGGAVLVTMVLAALAGCGGSPSGGSEGSAETETGAERASTAPASGVPASAQARLSPVDLQNRWWTWAMSEPERTNPVADEDGSECARNQPQDVWFLAGTFGTQAERTCGIPDGVPVAVPLVNLMGDPADCADFMSTAKGSAVLDGEQVDSETIRGEAISVRGVADNPVTGTDERFTATGCGLWVQLPPLERGKHTLAIRGQAQDFSVAVDYSLTVGAA
;
A
#
# COMPACT_ATOMS: atom_id res chain seq x y z
N MET A 1 -7.89 19.17 -11.14
CA MET A 1 -8.43 19.92 -9.96
C MET A 1 -7.50 21.09 -9.63
N LYS A 2 -8.01 22.31 -9.39
CA LYS A 2 -7.18 23.48 -9.04
C LYS A 2 -7.08 23.59 -7.51
N VAL A 3 -5.87 23.40 -6.97
CA VAL A 3 -5.59 23.55 -5.54
C VAL A 3 -5.67 25.03 -5.17
N LYS A 4 -6.59 25.40 -4.28
CA LYS A 4 -6.66 26.74 -3.69
C LYS A 4 -5.75 26.79 -2.47
N ALA A 5 -4.88 27.80 -2.44
CA ALA A 5 -3.97 28.12 -1.34
C ALA A 5 -4.71 28.32 -0.01
N GLY A 6 -4.15 27.73 1.05
CA GLY A 6 -4.70 27.70 2.40
C GLY A 6 -4.73 29.05 3.10
N GLY A 7 -5.84 29.32 3.79
CA GLY A 7 -5.96 30.34 4.81
C GLY A 7 -5.91 29.68 6.18
N ALA A 8 -4.94 30.08 7.00
CA ALA A 8 -4.78 29.61 8.37
C ALA A 8 -5.97 30.03 9.25
N VAL A 9 -6.59 29.06 9.94
CA VAL A 9 -7.55 29.32 11.00
C VAL A 9 -7.04 28.73 12.30
N LEU A 10 -6.84 29.61 13.29
CA LEU A 10 -6.49 29.31 14.67
C LEU A 10 -7.48 28.29 15.27
N VAL A 11 -6.94 27.18 15.80
CA VAL A 11 -7.69 26.22 16.61
C VAL A 11 -7.58 26.62 18.08
N THR A 12 -8.71 26.95 18.69
CA THR A 12 -8.82 27.20 20.14
C THR A 12 -9.05 25.86 20.85
N MET A 13 -8.12 25.49 21.73
CA MET A 13 -8.22 24.32 22.60
C MET A 13 -9.36 24.47 23.62
N VAL A 14 -10.15 23.41 23.82
CA VAL A 14 -10.95 23.21 25.03
C VAL A 14 -10.64 21.82 25.59
N LEU A 15 -10.01 21.81 26.76
CA LEU A 15 -9.85 20.66 27.64
C LEU A 15 -11.20 20.28 28.27
N ALA A 16 -11.53 18.99 28.28
CA ALA A 16 -12.46 18.43 29.26
C ALA A 16 -11.94 17.06 29.73
N ALA A 17 -11.52 17.01 31.00
CA ALA A 17 -11.22 15.79 31.73
C ALA A 17 -12.48 15.30 32.44
N LEU A 18 -12.77 13.99 32.39
CA LEU A 18 -13.59 13.32 33.40
C LEU A 18 -13.04 11.93 33.71
N ALA A 19 -12.88 11.69 35.01
CA ALA A 19 -12.44 10.48 35.68
C ALA A 19 -13.61 9.55 36.04
N GLY A 20 -13.29 8.28 36.30
CA GLY A 20 -14.13 7.30 37.02
C GLY A 20 -13.81 5.87 36.57
N CYS A 21 -13.03 5.06 37.31
CA CYS A 21 -13.46 4.14 38.40
C CYS A 21 -14.65 3.25 37.96
N GLY A 22 -14.58 1.93 37.86
CA GLY A 22 -13.88 0.92 38.66
C GLY A 22 -14.94 -0.06 39.20
N GLY A 23 -14.79 -1.37 38.99
CA GLY A 23 -15.63 -2.39 39.63
C GLY A 23 -15.74 -3.74 38.91
N SER A 24 -15.07 -4.76 39.46
CA SER A 24 -15.44 -6.19 39.33
C SER A 24 -16.01 -6.66 40.67
N PRO A 25 -16.94 -7.64 40.70
CA PRO A 25 -16.61 -9.02 41.13
C PRO A 25 -17.42 -10.11 40.35
N SER A 26 -16.89 -11.29 40.02
CA SER A 26 -16.64 -12.54 40.78
C SER A 26 -17.89 -13.39 41.15
N GLY A 27 -17.85 -14.68 40.75
CA GLY A 27 -18.69 -15.82 41.18
C GLY A 27 -18.94 -16.78 40.01
N GLY A 28 -18.34 -17.98 39.92
CA GLY A 28 -18.60 -19.23 40.68
C GLY A 28 -19.70 -20.04 39.96
N SER A 29 -19.69 -21.35 39.70
CA SER A 29 -18.90 -22.52 40.09
C SER A 29 -19.15 -23.67 39.09
N GLU A 30 -18.18 -24.60 39.00
CA GLU A 30 -18.28 -26.07 38.81
C GLU A 30 -19.17 -26.73 37.73
N GLY A 31 -18.55 -27.64 36.96
CA GLY A 31 -19.21 -28.64 36.14
C GLY A 31 -18.20 -29.64 35.57
N SER A 32 -18.30 -30.88 36.05
CA SER A 32 -17.37 -32.00 35.93
C SER A 32 -17.03 -32.51 34.53
N ALA A 33 -15.94 -33.27 34.51
CA ALA A 33 -15.37 -34.08 33.42
C ALA A 33 -16.38 -34.93 32.65
N GLU A 34 -16.07 -35.18 31.37
CA GLU A 34 -16.16 -36.52 30.79
C GLU A 34 -15.22 -36.65 29.58
N THR A 35 -14.49 -37.76 29.59
CA THR A 35 -13.50 -38.18 28.60
C THR A 35 -14.22 -39.01 27.55
N GLU A 36 -14.16 -38.63 26.27
CA GLU A 36 -14.49 -39.56 25.18
C GLU A 36 -13.41 -39.55 24.10
N THR A 37 -12.73 -40.68 24.04
CA THR A 37 -11.77 -41.10 23.03
C THR A 37 -12.53 -41.40 21.74
N GLY A 38 -12.47 -40.49 20.77
CA GLY A 38 -12.99 -40.68 19.42
C GLY A 38 -11.86 -40.74 18.40
N ALA A 39 -11.61 -41.93 17.86
CA ALA A 39 -10.64 -42.16 16.79
C ALA A 39 -11.05 -41.41 15.51
N GLU A 40 -10.27 -40.39 15.10
CA GLU A 40 -10.49 -39.72 13.83
C GLU A 40 -9.62 -40.35 12.73
N ARG A 41 -10.32 -40.82 11.71
CA ARG A 41 -9.80 -41.49 10.51
C ARG A 41 -8.80 -40.59 9.79
N ALA A 42 -7.65 -41.17 9.47
CA ALA A 42 -6.79 -40.68 8.40
C ALA A 42 -7.61 -40.61 7.09
N SER A 43 -7.97 -39.40 6.68
CA SER A 43 -8.55 -39.11 5.37
C SER A 43 -7.47 -38.48 4.51
N THR A 44 -6.74 -39.32 3.79
CA THR A 44 -5.77 -38.91 2.78
C THR A 44 -6.53 -38.32 1.60
N ALA A 45 -6.74 -37.00 1.60
CA ALA A 45 -7.12 -36.27 0.39
C ALA A 45 -5.85 -35.93 -0.41
N PRO A 46 -5.84 -36.08 -1.74
CA PRO A 46 -4.67 -35.75 -2.53
C PRO A 46 -4.47 -34.23 -2.52
N ALA A 47 -3.26 -33.80 -2.18
CA ALA A 47 -2.80 -32.44 -2.40
C ALA A 47 -2.70 -32.22 -3.92
N SER A 48 -3.78 -31.72 -4.53
CA SER A 48 -3.71 -31.06 -5.82
C SER A 48 -3.04 -29.71 -5.61
N GLY A 49 -1.71 -29.74 -5.54
CA GLY A 49 -0.87 -28.55 -5.51
C GLY A 49 -0.98 -27.82 -6.83
N VAL A 50 -1.88 -26.84 -6.89
CA VAL A 50 -1.68 -25.70 -7.78
C VAL A 50 -0.44 -24.98 -7.22
N PRO A 51 0.61 -24.71 -8.01
CA PRO A 51 1.75 -23.97 -7.49
C PRO A 51 1.26 -22.61 -6.96
N ALA A 52 1.72 -22.24 -5.78
CA ALA A 52 1.34 -21.02 -5.06
C ALA A 52 1.73 -19.71 -5.78
N SER A 53 2.16 -19.79 -7.04
CA SER A 53 2.56 -18.66 -7.88
C SER A 53 1.38 -17.86 -8.44
N ALA A 54 0.15 -18.36 -8.35
CA ALA A 54 -1.06 -17.65 -8.79
C ALA A 54 -1.76 -16.86 -7.67
N GLN A 55 -1.36 -17.03 -6.40
CA GLN A 55 -2.01 -16.40 -5.23
C GLN A 55 -1.34 -15.09 -4.78
N ALA A 56 -0.29 -14.61 -5.48
CA ALA A 56 0.54 -13.49 -5.03
C ALA A 56 0.25 -12.14 -5.72
N ARG A 57 -0.55 -12.12 -6.81
CA ARG A 57 -0.84 -10.88 -7.55
C ARG A 57 -2.26 -10.39 -7.27
N LEU A 58 -2.37 -9.12 -6.89
CA LEU A 58 -3.64 -8.43 -6.74
C LEU A 58 -4.26 -8.18 -8.11
N SER A 59 -5.61 -8.19 -8.15
CA SER A 59 -6.33 -7.73 -9.34
C SER A 59 -6.05 -6.24 -9.58
N PRO A 60 -6.19 -5.74 -10.83
CA PRO A 60 -6.03 -4.31 -11.14
C PRO A 60 -6.85 -3.37 -10.25
N VAL A 61 -8.07 -3.77 -9.89
CA VAL A 61 -8.96 -3.00 -9.01
C VAL A 61 -8.44 -3.04 -7.57
N ASP A 62 -8.12 -4.22 -7.04
CA ASP A 62 -7.65 -4.37 -5.65
C ASP A 62 -6.30 -3.69 -5.43
N LEU A 63 -5.38 -3.84 -6.38
CA LEU A 63 -4.08 -3.18 -6.34
C LEU A 63 -4.24 -1.66 -6.17
N GLN A 64 -5.07 -1.05 -7.02
CA GLN A 64 -5.24 0.40 -7.02
C GLN A 64 -6.06 0.89 -5.83
N ASN A 65 -7.13 0.20 -5.43
CA ASN A 65 -7.88 0.51 -4.21
C ASN A 65 -6.95 0.60 -2.99
N ARG A 66 -6.10 -0.42 -2.84
CA ARG A 66 -5.25 -0.59 -1.68
C ARG A 66 -4.06 0.34 -1.71
N TRP A 67 -3.37 0.47 -2.84
CA TRP A 67 -2.22 1.38 -2.95
C TRP A 67 -2.63 2.84 -2.76
N TRP A 68 -3.73 3.29 -3.37
CA TRP A 68 -4.18 4.67 -3.20
C TRP A 68 -4.66 4.96 -1.78
N THR A 69 -5.36 4.01 -1.15
CA THR A 69 -5.72 4.12 0.28
C THR A 69 -4.47 4.20 1.16
N TRP A 70 -3.45 3.39 0.89
CA TRP A 70 -2.16 3.45 1.61
C TRP A 70 -1.40 4.76 1.36
N ALA A 71 -1.34 5.24 0.12
CA ALA A 71 -0.72 6.51 -0.24
C ALA A 71 -1.37 7.72 0.46
N MET A 72 -2.62 7.58 0.91
CA MET A 72 -3.36 8.60 1.65
C MET A 72 -3.49 8.28 3.15
N SER A 73 -2.75 7.30 3.66
CA SER A 73 -2.92 6.80 5.03
C SER A 73 -2.19 7.63 6.10
N GLU A 74 -1.38 8.61 5.69
CA GLU A 74 -0.55 9.44 6.57
C GLU A 74 -0.61 10.91 6.14
N PRO A 75 -0.55 11.87 7.09
CA PRO A 75 -0.35 13.28 6.78
C PRO A 75 1.03 13.51 6.15
N GLU A 76 1.19 14.64 5.45
CA GLU A 76 2.38 14.92 4.62
C GLU A 76 3.73 14.59 5.29
N ARG A 77 3.92 14.96 6.56
CA ARG A 77 5.20 14.78 7.29
C ARG A 77 5.62 13.31 7.46
N THR A 78 4.68 12.38 7.48
CA THR A 78 4.93 10.93 7.66
C THR A 78 4.47 10.11 6.46
N ASN A 79 4.16 10.77 5.35
CA ASN A 79 3.58 10.14 4.19
C ASN A 79 4.64 9.39 3.35
N PRO A 80 4.48 8.08 3.09
CA PRO A 80 5.46 7.30 2.32
C PRO A 80 5.70 7.79 0.87
N VAL A 81 4.76 8.54 0.28
CA VAL A 81 4.94 9.13 -1.06
C VAL A 81 5.72 10.44 -1.00
N ALA A 82 5.53 11.23 0.06
CA ALA A 82 6.27 12.48 0.33
C ALA A 82 7.67 12.23 0.91
N ASP A 83 7.90 11.05 1.48
CA ASP A 83 9.18 10.63 2.08
C ASP A 83 10.33 10.70 1.06
N GLU A 84 11.39 11.44 1.36
CA GLU A 84 12.51 11.62 0.43
C GLU A 84 13.58 10.52 0.56
N ASP A 85 13.67 9.86 1.72
CA ASP A 85 14.80 8.97 2.08
C ASP A 85 14.41 7.53 2.39
N GLY A 86 13.11 7.23 2.48
CA GLY A 86 12.58 5.88 2.70
C GLY A 86 12.34 5.53 4.18
N SER A 87 12.62 6.45 5.11
CA SER A 87 12.44 6.23 6.56
C SER A 87 10.99 6.00 6.98
N GLU A 88 10.01 6.40 6.17
CA GLU A 88 8.58 6.24 6.43
C GLU A 88 7.96 5.09 5.61
N CYS A 89 8.75 4.31 4.87
CA CYS A 89 8.24 3.28 3.96
C CYS A 89 7.44 2.15 4.65
N ALA A 90 7.61 1.96 5.96
CA ALA A 90 6.89 0.94 6.74
C ALA A 90 5.55 1.44 7.31
N ARG A 91 5.22 2.72 7.16
CA ARG A 91 3.99 3.29 7.71
C ARG A 91 2.75 2.68 7.09
N ASN A 92 1.84 2.23 7.95
CA ASN A 92 0.50 1.74 7.62
C ASN A 92 0.45 0.71 6.48
N GLN A 93 1.51 -0.08 6.32
CA GLN A 93 1.55 -1.14 5.31
C GLN A 93 0.51 -2.23 5.64
N PRO A 94 -0.22 -2.75 4.64
CA PRO A 94 -0.95 -4.00 4.82
C PRO A 94 0.03 -5.17 5.04
N GLN A 95 -0.48 -6.29 5.56
CA GLN A 95 0.37 -7.43 5.96
C GLN A 95 0.69 -8.40 4.81
N ASP A 96 -0.17 -8.45 3.78
CA ASP A 96 -0.13 -9.43 2.70
C ASP A 96 0.50 -8.90 1.40
N VAL A 97 0.85 -7.61 1.35
CA VAL A 97 1.59 -6.96 0.27
C VAL A 97 2.37 -5.79 0.84
N TRP A 98 3.56 -5.54 0.31
CA TRP A 98 4.36 -4.37 0.65
C TRP A 98 4.31 -3.36 -0.49
N PHE A 99 3.74 -2.19 -0.23
CA PHE A 99 3.69 -1.13 -1.24
C PHE A 99 4.96 -0.29 -1.22
N LEU A 100 5.54 -0.03 -2.37
CA LEU A 100 6.53 1.03 -2.54
C LEU A 100 5.87 2.23 -3.22
N ALA A 101 6.40 3.41 -2.97
CA ALA A 101 5.89 4.65 -3.52
C ALA A 101 6.71 5.13 -4.73
N GLY A 102 6.05 5.85 -5.64
CA GLY A 102 6.73 6.78 -6.54
C GLY A 102 7.06 8.08 -5.81
N THR A 103 6.93 9.22 -6.48
CA THR A 103 7.07 10.57 -5.91
C THR A 103 5.94 11.47 -6.42
N PHE A 104 5.85 12.69 -5.91
CA PHE A 104 4.96 13.73 -6.45
C PHE A 104 5.55 14.48 -7.66
N GLY A 105 6.35 13.81 -8.49
CA GLY A 105 6.90 14.40 -9.72
C GLY A 105 8.38 14.77 -9.63
N THR A 106 9.12 14.12 -8.74
CA THR A 106 10.52 14.38 -8.44
C THR A 106 11.35 13.09 -8.45
N GLN A 107 12.66 13.24 -8.22
CA GLN A 107 13.56 12.12 -7.97
C GLN A 107 13.71 11.89 -6.46
N ALA A 108 13.81 10.62 -6.04
CA ALA A 108 14.18 10.24 -4.67
C ALA A 108 15.15 9.04 -4.66
N GLU A 109 16.01 8.98 -3.65
CA GLU A 109 16.84 7.81 -3.32
C GLU A 109 16.41 7.31 -1.95
N ARG A 110 15.85 6.09 -1.88
CA ARG A 110 15.18 5.61 -0.67
C ARG A 110 15.80 4.34 -0.15
N THR A 111 16.05 4.27 1.16
CA THR A 111 16.42 3.03 1.84
C THR A 111 15.22 2.51 2.61
N CYS A 112 14.79 1.28 2.33
CA CYS A 112 13.59 0.72 2.94
C CYS A 112 13.82 -0.73 3.43
N GLY A 113 13.42 -1.00 4.67
CA GLY A 113 13.34 -2.37 5.20
C GLY A 113 12.00 -2.99 4.84
N ILE A 114 12.02 -4.21 4.29
CA ILE A 114 10.79 -4.94 3.90
C ILE A 114 10.75 -6.31 4.57
N PRO A 115 9.56 -6.80 4.97
CA PRO A 115 9.42 -8.13 5.56
C PRO A 115 9.70 -9.22 4.53
N ASP A 116 10.26 -10.34 5.03
CA ASP A 116 10.49 -11.53 4.22
C ASP A 116 9.17 -12.24 3.90
N GLY A 117 9.07 -12.85 2.72
CA GLY A 117 7.89 -13.60 2.30
C GLY A 117 6.68 -12.75 1.88
N VAL A 118 6.80 -11.42 1.82
CA VAL A 118 5.71 -10.51 1.41
C VAL A 118 5.93 -10.02 -0.03
N PRO A 119 4.95 -10.16 -0.94
CA PRO A 119 5.06 -9.64 -2.31
C PRO A 119 5.11 -8.11 -2.33
N VAL A 120 5.76 -7.54 -3.35
CA VAL A 120 5.95 -6.08 -3.47
C VAL A 120 5.12 -5.55 -4.63
N ALA A 121 4.49 -4.39 -4.46
CA ALA A 121 3.79 -3.71 -5.55
C ALA A 121 4.09 -2.22 -5.59
N VAL A 122 4.27 -1.68 -6.80
CA VAL A 122 4.69 -0.29 -7.00
C VAL A 122 4.24 0.25 -8.35
N PRO A 123 3.73 1.50 -8.44
CA PRO A 123 3.50 2.14 -9.71
C PRO A 123 4.83 2.68 -10.29
N LEU A 124 5.00 2.54 -11.59
CA LEU A 124 6.02 3.30 -12.31
C LEU A 124 5.54 4.74 -12.50
N VAL A 125 4.26 4.88 -12.85
CA VAL A 125 3.52 6.13 -13.00
C VAL A 125 2.03 5.81 -12.92
N ASN A 126 1.26 6.60 -12.19
CA ASN A 126 -0.17 6.36 -11.99
C ASN A 126 -0.93 7.65 -11.76
N LEU A 127 -2.25 7.58 -11.96
CA LEU A 127 -3.18 8.68 -11.74
C LEU A 127 -4.49 8.15 -11.15
N MET A 128 -5.16 9.00 -10.37
CA MET A 128 -6.57 8.87 -10.05
C MET A 128 -7.31 10.12 -10.49
N GLY A 129 -8.39 9.96 -11.23
CA GLY A 129 -9.21 11.05 -11.77
C GLY A 129 -10.53 10.54 -12.31
N ASP A 130 -11.07 11.21 -13.31
CA ASP A 130 -12.18 10.68 -14.09
C ASP A 130 -11.68 9.77 -15.26
N PRO A 131 -12.57 9.05 -15.97
CA PRO A 131 -12.16 8.19 -17.08
C PRO A 131 -11.42 8.92 -18.20
N ALA A 132 -11.73 10.19 -18.46
CA ALA A 132 -11.08 10.98 -19.50
C ALA A 132 -9.67 11.38 -19.07
N ASP A 133 -9.50 11.81 -17.81
CA ASP A 133 -8.19 12.09 -17.21
C ASP A 133 -7.26 10.88 -17.37
N CYS A 134 -7.77 9.68 -17.07
CA CYS A 134 -7.00 8.45 -17.21
C CYS A 134 -6.67 8.09 -18.66
N ALA A 135 -7.60 8.29 -19.59
CA ALA A 135 -7.35 8.06 -21.01
C ALA A 135 -6.23 8.99 -21.53
N ASP A 136 -6.28 10.27 -21.18
CA ASP A 136 -5.29 11.28 -21.60
C ASP A 136 -3.92 11.00 -20.97
N PHE A 137 -3.88 10.70 -19.68
CA PHE A 137 -2.66 10.32 -18.96
C PHE A 137 -2.00 9.08 -19.57
N MET A 138 -2.78 8.00 -19.75
CA MET A 138 -2.26 6.73 -20.27
C MET A 138 -1.87 6.79 -21.74
N SER A 139 -2.33 7.78 -22.52
CA SER A 139 -1.94 7.95 -23.92
C SER A 139 -0.44 8.26 -24.10
N THR A 140 0.20 8.81 -23.06
CA THR A 140 1.63 9.18 -23.07
C THR A 140 2.44 8.42 -22.01
N ALA A 141 1.78 7.58 -21.21
CA ALA A 141 2.41 6.87 -20.11
C ALA A 141 3.48 5.89 -20.63
N LYS A 142 4.67 5.99 -20.05
CA LYS A 142 5.79 5.06 -20.25
C LYS A 142 6.55 4.93 -18.95
N GLY A 143 7.23 3.81 -18.76
CA GLY A 143 8.05 3.58 -17.59
C GLY A 143 8.92 2.35 -17.74
N SER A 144 9.84 2.20 -16.80
CA SER A 144 10.67 1.02 -16.64
C SER A 144 10.91 0.73 -15.16
N ALA A 145 11.08 -0.55 -14.83
CA ALA A 145 11.61 -1.00 -13.57
C ALA A 145 12.82 -1.90 -13.81
N VAL A 146 13.83 -1.75 -12.96
CA VAL A 146 15.02 -2.60 -12.96
C VAL A 146 15.26 -3.10 -11.54
N LEU A 147 15.12 -4.40 -11.33
CA LEU A 147 15.39 -5.08 -10.06
C LEU A 147 16.73 -5.80 -10.19
N ASP A 148 17.70 -5.44 -9.36
CA ASP A 148 19.04 -6.05 -9.33
C ASP A 148 19.75 -6.11 -10.70
N GLY A 149 19.52 -5.10 -11.52
CA GLY A 149 20.07 -4.98 -12.88
C GLY A 149 19.24 -5.67 -13.97
N GLU A 150 18.18 -6.39 -13.63
CA GLU A 150 17.28 -7.04 -14.58
C GLU A 150 16.00 -6.23 -14.79
N GLN A 151 15.56 -6.11 -16.05
CA GLN A 151 14.31 -5.42 -16.37
C GLN A 151 13.10 -6.22 -15.85
N VAL A 152 12.15 -5.52 -15.26
CA VAL A 152 10.89 -6.08 -14.80
C VAL A 152 9.75 -5.57 -15.67
N ASP A 153 8.94 -6.49 -16.19
CA ASP A 153 7.76 -6.14 -16.97
C ASP A 153 6.71 -5.43 -16.12
N SER A 154 6.15 -4.36 -16.68
CA SER A 154 5.03 -3.64 -16.08
C SER A 154 3.68 -4.06 -16.68
N GLU A 155 2.67 -4.13 -15.83
CA GLU A 155 1.27 -4.23 -16.22
C GLU A 155 0.71 -2.84 -16.55
N THR A 156 -0.08 -2.76 -17.64
CA THR A 156 -0.79 -1.53 -18.01
C THR A 156 -2.24 -1.61 -17.55
N ILE A 157 -2.64 -0.71 -16.65
CA ILE A 157 -4.03 -0.55 -16.22
C ILE A 157 -4.54 0.76 -16.81
N ARG A 158 -5.43 0.67 -17.81
CA ARG A 158 -5.92 1.86 -18.53
C ARG A 158 -6.95 2.69 -17.75
N GLY A 159 -7.66 2.06 -16.82
CA GLY A 159 -8.71 2.70 -16.05
C GLY A 159 -9.61 1.67 -15.38
N GLU A 160 -9.70 1.71 -14.06
CA GLU A 160 -10.58 0.88 -13.25
C GLU A 160 -11.34 1.75 -12.26
N ALA A 161 -12.60 1.40 -11.97
CA ALA A 161 -13.34 2.06 -10.91
C ALA A 161 -12.79 1.63 -9.55
N ILE A 162 -12.33 2.59 -8.75
CA ILE A 162 -11.71 2.37 -7.45
C ILE A 162 -12.44 3.12 -6.35
N SER A 163 -12.44 2.55 -5.14
CA SER A 163 -12.99 3.14 -3.93
C SER A 163 -11.87 3.30 -2.91
N VAL A 164 -11.62 4.53 -2.50
CA VAL A 164 -10.45 4.92 -1.73
C VAL A 164 -10.84 5.73 -0.51
N ARG A 165 -9.98 5.74 0.50
CA ARG A 165 -10.13 6.57 1.69
C ARG A 165 -8.76 7.07 2.15
N GLY A 166 -8.70 8.32 2.59
CA GLY A 166 -7.51 8.89 3.22
C GLY A 166 -7.64 9.12 4.72
N VAL A 167 -6.64 9.80 5.27
CA VAL A 167 -6.67 10.50 6.56
C VAL A 167 -6.65 12.02 6.33
N ALA A 168 -6.99 12.80 7.37
CA ALA A 168 -6.91 14.26 7.29
C ALA A 168 -5.47 14.71 7.01
N ASP A 169 -5.32 15.80 6.26
CA ASP A 169 -4.02 16.40 5.92
C ASP A 169 -3.07 15.50 5.11
N ASN A 170 -3.60 14.44 4.46
CA ASN A 170 -2.82 13.66 3.50
C ASN A 170 -2.47 14.53 2.26
N PRO A 171 -1.28 14.37 1.66
CA PRO A 171 -0.82 15.22 0.57
C PRO A 171 -1.53 15.00 -0.78
N VAL A 172 -2.38 13.98 -0.91
CA VAL A 172 -3.06 13.65 -2.17
C VAL A 172 -4.39 14.40 -2.29
N THR A 173 -5.23 14.34 -1.25
CA THR A 173 -6.58 14.95 -1.25
C THR A 173 -6.77 15.97 -0.14
N GLY A 174 -5.97 15.92 0.93
CA GLY A 174 -6.13 16.75 2.13
C GLY A 174 -7.30 16.33 3.04
N THR A 175 -8.09 15.31 2.68
CA THR A 175 -9.31 14.91 3.42
C THR A 175 -9.31 13.42 3.77
N ASP A 176 -10.05 13.06 4.82
CA ASP A 176 -10.28 11.67 5.26
C ASP A 176 -11.54 11.03 4.65
N GLU A 177 -12.12 11.70 3.64
CA GLU A 177 -13.34 11.28 2.99
C GLU A 177 -13.14 9.97 2.21
N ARG A 178 -14.21 9.19 2.10
CA ARG A 178 -14.29 8.04 1.21
C ARG A 178 -14.96 8.46 -0.08
N PHE A 179 -14.36 8.11 -1.22
CA PHE A 179 -14.89 8.45 -2.53
C PHE A 179 -14.53 7.40 -3.59
N THR A 180 -15.18 7.50 -4.74
CA THR A 180 -14.92 6.66 -5.92
C THR A 180 -14.25 7.51 -6.99
N ALA A 181 -13.33 6.91 -7.74
CA ALA A 181 -12.67 7.53 -8.88
C ALA A 181 -12.30 6.46 -9.93
N THR A 182 -11.67 6.88 -11.02
CA THR A 182 -10.99 6.00 -11.96
C THR A 182 -9.49 6.02 -11.68
N GLY A 183 -8.92 4.85 -11.37
CA GLY A 183 -7.48 4.66 -11.22
C GLY A 183 -6.88 4.05 -12.48
N CYS A 184 -5.72 4.57 -12.89
CA CYS A 184 -4.93 4.04 -14.00
C CYS A 184 -3.43 4.15 -13.72
N GLY A 185 -2.62 3.40 -14.47
CA GLY A 185 -1.17 3.51 -14.40
C GLY A 185 -0.41 2.34 -15.02
N LEU A 186 0.91 2.45 -14.97
CA LEU A 186 1.84 1.35 -15.21
C LEU A 186 2.31 0.81 -13.86
N TRP A 187 2.17 -0.49 -13.64
CA TRP A 187 2.36 -1.12 -12.34
C TRP A 187 3.30 -2.31 -12.41
N VAL A 188 4.06 -2.51 -11.35
CA VAL A 188 4.89 -3.70 -11.16
C VAL A 188 4.41 -4.41 -9.91
N GLN A 189 4.17 -5.72 -10.04
CA GLN A 189 3.91 -6.62 -8.93
C GLN A 189 4.97 -7.73 -8.94
N LEU A 190 5.80 -7.74 -7.90
CA LEU A 190 6.88 -8.69 -7.71
C LEU A 190 6.43 -9.79 -6.74
N PRO A 191 6.84 -11.05 -6.95
CA PRO A 191 6.77 -12.04 -5.88
C PRO A 191 7.60 -11.56 -4.67
N PRO A 192 7.47 -12.22 -3.50
CA PRO A 192 8.37 -11.96 -2.38
C PRO A 192 9.84 -12.00 -2.83
N LEU A 193 10.58 -10.96 -2.49
CA LEU A 193 12.01 -10.89 -2.77
C LEU A 193 12.77 -11.86 -1.85
N GLU A 194 13.91 -12.36 -2.31
CA GLU A 194 14.77 -13.20 -1.48
C GLU A 194 15.31 -12.40 -0.27
N ARG A 195 15.70 -13.09 0.81
CA ARG A 195 16.33 -12.42 1.94
C ARG A 195 17.67 -11.80 1.53
N GLY A 196 17.86 -10.52 1.81
CA GLY A 196 19.11 -9.84 1.50
C GLY A 196 18.94 -8.39 1.10
N LYS A 197 19.94 -7.86 0.39
CA LYS A 197 19.93 -6.51 -0.16
C LYS A 197 19.52 -6.56 -1.63
N HIS A 198 18.61 -5.69 -2.01
CA HIS A 198 18.16 -5.54 -3.39
C HIS A 198 18.19 -4.08 -3.80
N THR A 199 18.30 -3.85 -5.10
CA THR A 199 18.14 -2.53 -5.71
C THR A 199 16.96 -2.53 -6.65
N LEU A 200 16.08 -1.54 -6.54
CA LEU A 200 14.94 -1.38 -7.43
C LEU A 200 14.92 0.06 -7.96
N ALA A 201 15.23 0.20 -9.24
CA ALA A 201 15.16 1.48 -9.95
C ALA A 201 13.83 1.57 -10.70
N ILE A 202 13.07 2.63 -10.44
CA ILE A 202 11.76 2.91 -11.03
C ILE A 202 11.84 4.22 -11.79
N ARG A 203 11.36 4.22 -13.04
CA ARG A 203 11.23 5.41 -13.87
C ARG A 203 9.85 5.43 -14.49
N GLY A 204 9.18 6.58 -14.45
CA GLY A 204 7.88 6.76 -15.06
C GLY A 204 7.68 8.16 -15.58
N GLN A 205 6.93 8.28 -16.66
CA GLN A 205 6.58 9.56 -17.27
C GLN A 205 5.19 9.46 -17.90
N ALA A 206 4.38 10.49 -17.72
CA ALA A 206 3.13 10.70 -18.43
C ALA A 206 2.88 12.22 -18.51
N GLN A 207 2.57 12.73 -19.70
CA GLN A 207 2.47 14.17 -19.94
C GLN A 207 3.74 14.91 -19.45
N ASP A 208 3.59 15.96 -18.65
CA ASP A 208 4.67 16.72 -18.00
C ASP A 208 5.10 16.13 -16.64
N PHE A 209 4.39 15.11 -16.13
CA PHE A 209 4.72 14.44 -14.88
C PHE A 209 5.79 13.36 -15.08
N SER A 210 6.79 13.32 -14.18
CA SER A 210 7.87 12.33 -14.20
C SER A 210 8.26 11.88 -12.80
N VAL A 211 8.51 10.59 -12.64
CA VAL A 211 8.92 9.96 -11.37
C VAL A 211 10.23 9.21 -11.60
N ALA A 212 11.17 9.37 -10.67
CA ALA A 212 12.37 8.55 -10.61
C ALA A 212 12.64 8.16 -9.16
N VAL A 213 12.68 6.87 -8.86
CA VAL A 213 13.05 6.41 -7.51
C VAL A 213 14.09 5.31 -7.63
N ASP A 214 15.17 5.44 -6.86
CA ASP A 214 16.15 4.39 -6.67
C ASP A 214 16.04 3.86 -5.24
N TYR A 215 15.52 2.64 -5.09
CA TYR A 215 15.39 1.98 -3.81
C TYR A 215 16.59 1.10 -3.50
N SER A 216 17.10 1.23 -2.28
CA SER A 216 17.94 0.24 -1.60
C SER A 216 17.07 -0.52 -0.60
N LEU A 217 16.72 -1.76 -0.94
CA LEU A 217 15.83 -2.59 -0.15
C LEU A 217 16.63 -3.57 0.72
N THR A 218 16.20 -3.77 1.96
CA THR A 218 16.72 -4.85 2.82
C THR A 218 15.57 -5.76 3.26
N VAL A 219 15.56 -6.98 2.75
CA VAL A 219 14.52 -7.98 3.03
C VAL A 219 14.85 -8.75 4.31
N GLY A 220 13.88 -8.82 5.22
CA GLY A 220 13.99 -9.49 6.51
C GLY A 220 14.44 -8.59 7.67
N ALA A 221 14.35 -7.27 7.49
CA ALA A 221 14.71 -6.26 8.48
C ALA A 221 13.51 -5.60 9.19
N ALA A 222 12.27 -5.96 8.83
CA ALA A 222 11.02 -5.36 9.33
C ALA A 222 10.43 -6.13 10.52
#